data_AF-A0A662GWH4-F1
#
_entry.id   AF-A0A662GWH4-F1
#
_cell.length_a   1.000
_cell.length_b   1.000
_cell.length_c   1.000
_cell.angle_alpha   90.00
_cell.angle_beta   90.00
_cell.angle_gamma   90.00
#
_symmetry.space_group_name_H-M   'P 1'
#
loop_
_entity.id
_entity.type
_entity.pdbx_description
1 polymer ?
#
loop_
_entity_poly.entity_id
_entity_poly.type
_entity_poly.pdbx_seq_one_letter_code
_entity_poly.pdbx_strand_id
1 'polypeptide(L)'
;MGELGLRFTKEEVRILLKLLEKPYFMRRLTSKYNVVYKMKVNNIVEIIECPLLKNRRLVVLTDRGREVAKMLRAVAEEALLDFEKQEV
;
A
#
# COMPACT_ATOMS: atom_id res chain seq x y z
N MET A 1 17.79 7.21 -13.84
CA MET A 1 16.54 7.32 -13.06
C MET A 1 15.46 6.59 -13.84
N GLY A 2 15.18 5.33 -13.48
CA GLY A 2 14.17 4.53 -14.18
C GLY A 2 12.77 4.98 -13.78
N GLU A 3 11.98 5.42 -14.75
CA GLU A 3 10.60 5.85 -14.60
C GLU A 3 9.78 4.77 -13.87
N LEU A 4 9.35 5.06 -12.64
CA LEU A 4 8.32 4.30 -11.94
C LEU A 4 6.97 4.57 -12.63
N GLY A 5 6.76 4.02 -13.82
CA GLY A 5 5.48 3.98 -14.53
C GLY A 5 4.42 3.10 -13.86
N LEU A 6 4.43 3.00 -12.54
CA LEU A 6 3.42 2.28 -11.77
C LEU A 6 2.20 3.18 -11.60
N ARG A 7 1.23 3.05 -12.51
CA ARG A 7 -0.10 3.65 -12.34
C ARG A 7 -0.85 2.88 -11.24
N PHE A 8 -0.93 3.48 -10.05
CA PHE A 8 -1.77 2.97 -8.97
C PHE A 8 -3.18 3.56 -9.07
N THR A 9 -4.17 2.70 -8.87
CA THR A 9 -5.56 3.11 -8.64
C THR A 9 -5.72 3.73 -7.26
N LYS A 10 -6.76 4.56 -7.05
CA LYS A 10 -7.07 5.14 -5.73
C LYS A 10 -7.21 4.06 -4.63
N GLU A 11 -7.71 2.88 -4.99
CA GLU A 11 -7.87 1.76 -4.04
C GLU A 11 -6.54 1.11 -3.68
N GLU A 12 -5.65 0.89 -4.65
CA GLU A 12 -4.29 0.39 -4.41
C GLU A 12 -3.52 1.35 -3.50
N VAL A 13 -3.57 2.66 -3.78
CA VAL A 13 -2.93 3.69 -2.92
C VAL A 13 -3.46 3.61 -1.49
N ARG A 14 -4.77 3.54 -1.29
CA ARG A 14 -5.38 3.42 0.05
C ARG A 14 -4.93 2.17 0.79
N ILE A 15 -4.75 1.04 0.11
CA ILE A 15 -4.25 -0.19 0.74
C ILE A 15 -2.79 -0.01 1.13
N LEU A 16 -1.96 0.54 0.24
CA LEU A 16 -0.53 0.74 0.50
C LEU A 16 -0.27 1.65 1.68
N LEU A 17 -1.00 2.77 1.79
CA LEU A 17 -0.88 3.68 2.94
C LEU A 17 -1.29 3.00 4.25
N LYS A 18 -2.35 2.19 4.25
CA LYS A 18 -2.77 1.42 5.44
C LYS A 18 -1.74 0.36 5.84
N LEU A 19 -1.15 -0.31 4.84
CA LEU A 19 -0.12 -1.33 5.07
C LEU A 19 1.22 -0.73 5.52
N LEU A 20 1.48 0.54 5.19
CA LEU A 20 2.67 1.27 5.65
C LEU A 20 2.64 1.48 7.17
N GLU A 21 1.45 1.71 7.75
CA GLU A 21 1.27 1.82 9.19
C GLU A 21 1.37 0.46 9.89
N LYS A 22 0.73 -0.58 9.35
CA LYS A 22 0.71 -1.92 9.96
C LYS A 22 0.30 -3.04 9.00
N PRO A 23 0.72 -4.29 9.25
CA PRO A 23 0.19 -5.47 8.56
C PRO A 23 -1.33 -5.60 8.69
N TYR A 24 -1.99 -6.11 7.65
CA TYR A 24 -3.44 -6.36 7.65
C TYR A 24 -3.77 -7.82 7.43
N PHE A 25 -4.77 -8.33 8.15
CA PHE A 25 -5.29 -9.67 7.88
C PHE A 25 -5.95 -9.74 6.51
N MET A 26 -5.62 -10.79 5.75
CA MET A 26 -6.20 -11.05 4.43
C MET A 26 -7.74 -11.08 4.48
N ARG A 27 -8.33 -11.61 5.56
CA ARG A 27 -9.80 -11.61 5.76
C ARG A 27 -10.46 -10.22 5.76
N ARG A 28 -9.72 -9.16 6.09
CA ARG A 28 -10.22 -7.77 6.08
C ARG A 28 -10.17 -7.14 4.69
N LEU A 29 -9.57 -7.84 3.73
CA LEU A 29 -9.37 -7.41 2.35
C LEU A 29 -10.09 -8.37 1.37
N THR A 30 -11.13 -9.08 1.83
CA THR A 30 -11.88 -10.07 1.04
C THR A 30 -12.43 -9.50 -0.26
N SER A 31 -13.06 -8.33 -0.22
CA SER A 31 -13.55 -7.64 -1.42
C SER A 31 -12.44 -7.09 -2.32
N LYS A 32 -11.18 -7.16 -1.87
CA LYS A 32 -10.00 -6.56 -2.54
C LYS A 32 -8.94 -7.60 -2.88
N TYR A 33 -9.29 -8.88 -2.92
CA TYR A 33 -8.32 -9.95 -3.19
C TYR A 33 -7.63 -9.80 -4.54
N ASN A 34 -8.37 -9.46 -5.60
CA ASN A 34 -7.78 -9.23 -6.91
C ASN A 34 -6.71 -8.13 -6.87
N VAL A 35 -6.97 -7.06 -6.11
CA VAL A 35 -6.03 -5.95 -5.93
C VAL A 35 -4.79 -6.40 -5.15
N VAL A 36 -4.97 -7.13 -4.05
CA VAL A 36 -3.86 -7.66 -3.23
C VAL A 36 -2.99 -8.63 -4.05
N TYR A 37 -3.60 -9.55 -4.79
CA TYR A 37 -2.87 -10.51 -5.62
C TYR A 37 -2.13 -9.82 -6.77
N LYS A 38 -2.73 -8.82 -7.42
CA LYS A 38 -2.04 -7.99 -8.42
C LYS A 38 -0.83 -7.30 -7.82
N MET A 39 -0.95 -6.69 -6.65
CA MET A 39 0.18 -6.07 -5.95
C MET A 39 1.25 -7.09 -5.54
N LYS A 40 0.85 -8.32 -5.19
CA LYS A 40 1.78 -9.41 -4.88
C LYS A 40 2.60 -9.82 -6.11
N VAL A 41 1.95 -10.01 -7.26
CA VAL A 41 2.63 -10.34 -8.53
C VAL A 41 3.63 -9.26 -8.91
N ASN A 42 3.33 -7.99 -8.61
CA ASN A 42 4.23 -6.86 -8.85
C ASN A 42 5.32 -6.66 -7.77
N ASN A 43 5.47 -7.60 -6.83
CA ASN A 43 6.43 -7.54 -5.73
C ASN A 43 6.28 -6.29 -4.82
N ILE A 44 5.04 -5.84 -4.62
CA ILE A 44 4.71 -4.69 -3.74
C ILE A 44 4.24 -5.17 -2.37
N VAL A 45 3.53 -6.29 -2.30
CA VAL A 45 3.05 -6.88 -1.05
C VAL A 45 3.38 -8.36 -0.98
N GLU A 46 3.51 -8.87 0.23
CA GLU A 46 3.64 -10.30 0.51
C GLU A 46 2.50 -10.78 1.40
N ILE A 47 2.19 -12.07 1.30
CA ILE A 47 1.20 -12.74 2.14
C ILE A 47 1.94 -13.76 3.00
N ILE A 48 1.99 -13.49 4.30
CA ILE A 48 2.70 -14.32 5.28
C ILE A 48 1.71 -14.95 6.25
N GLU A 49 2.11 -16.03 6.93
CA GLU A 49 1.34 -16.55 8.06
C GLU A 49 1.52 -15.65 9.29
N CYS A 50 0.45 -15.45 10.06
CA CYS A 50 0.46 -14.64 11.26
C CYS A 50 1.23 -15.38 12.37
N PRO A 51 2.33 -14.81 12.91
CA PRO A 51 3.13 -15.48 13.92
C PRO A 51 2.34 -15.81 15.20
N LEU A 52 1.34 -15.00 15.51
CA LEU A 52 0.54 -15.10 16.74
C LEU A 52 -0.74 -15.94 16.57
N LEU A 53 -1.20 -16.16 15.34
CA LEU A 53 -2.47 -16.81 15.05
C LEU A 53 -2.27 -17.82 13.92
N LYS A 54 -2.08 -19.10 14.30
CA LYS A 54 -2.00 -20.22 13.37
C LYS A 54 -3.17 -20.19 12.39
N ASN A 55 -2.92 -20.48 11.11
CA ASN A 55 -3.90 -20.46 10.01
C ASN A 55 -4.46 -19.08 9.61
N ARG A 56 -3.93 -17.96 10.13
CA ARG A 56 -4.31 -16.63 9.65
C ARG A 56 -3.21 -16.04 8.78
N ARG A 57 -3.60 -15.43 7.66
CA ARG A 57 -2.67 -14.77 6.74
C ARG A 57 -2.69 -13.25 6.92
N LEU A 58 -1.51 -12.66 6.94
CA LEU A 58 -1.28 -11.22 6.93
C LEU A 58 -0.78 -10.80 5.55
N VAL A 59 -1.18 -9.60 5.13
CA VAL A 59 -0.62 -8.87 4.01
C VAL A 59 0.36 -7.85 4.60
N VAL A 60 1.59 -7.86 4.09
CA VAL A 60 2.68 -6.97 4.49
C VAL A 60 3.28 -6.31 3.26
N LEU A 61 3.90 -5.14 3.42
CA LEU A 61 4.69 -4.52 2.35
C LEU A 61 6.02 -5.26 2.21
N THR A 62 6.43 -5.49 0.97
CA THR A 62 7.83 -5.79 0.64
C THR A 62 8.69 -4.54 0.84
N ASP A 63 10.01 -4.67 0.80
CA ASP A 63 10.90 -3.49 0.88
C ASP A 63 10.60 -2.50 -0.26
N ARG A 64 10.44 -3.01 -1.48
CA ARG A 64 9.98 -2.22 -2.64
C ARG A 64 8.61 -1.58 -2.39
N GLY A 65 7.67 -2.31 -1.80
CA GLY A 65 6.35 -1.78 -1.48
C GLY A 65 6.38 -0.68 -0.43
N ARG A 66 7.29 -0.74 0.55
CA ARG A 66 7.50 0.33 1.53
C ARG A 66 8.02 1.59 0.89
N GLU A 67 8.99 1.50 -0.01
CA GLU A 67 9.51 2.65 -0.74
C GLU A 67 8.41 3.33 -1.55
N VAL A 68 7.65 2.55 -2.32
CA VAL A 68 6.51 3.06 -3.10
C VAL A 68 5.46 3.71 -2.20
N ALA A 69 5.09 3.07 -1.09
CA ALA A 69 4.10 3.62 -0.17
C ALA A 69 4.58 4.93 0.50
N LYS A 70 5.88 5.06 0.81
CA LYS A 70 6.48 6.30 1.32
C LYS A 70 6.45 7.42 0.28
N MET A 71 6.78 7.12 -0.98
CA MET A 71 6.69 8.09 -2.07
C MET A 71 5.24 8.57 -2.26
N LEU A 72 4.28 7.64 -2.28
CA LEU A 72 2.86 7.98 -2.39
C LEU A 72 2.36 8.83 -1.22
N ARG A 73 2.87 8.59 -0.01
CA ARG A 73 2.56 9.38 1.17
C ARG A 73 3.12 10.81 1.04
N ALA A 74 4.37 10.95 0.62
CA ALA A 74 4.98 12.26 0.41
C ALA A 74 4.22 13.07 -0.65
N VAL A 75 3.83 12.44 -1.77
CA VAL A 75 3.01 13.09 -2.81
C VAL A 75 1.62 13.46 -2.28
N ALA A 76 1.00 12.61 -1.44
CA ALA A 76 -0.29 12.93 -0.83
C ALA A 76 -0.20 14.08 0.19
N GLU A 77 0.88 14.15 0.97
CA GLU A 77 1.17 15.23 1.91
C GLU A 77 1.51 16.53 1.18
N GLU A 78 2.30 16.49 0.11
CA GLU A 78 2.59 17.65 -0.75
C GLU A 78 1.32 18.16 -1.45
N ALA A 79 0.49 17.27 -1.99
CA ALA A 79 -0.78 17.65 -2.59
C ALA A 79 -1.74 18.29 -1.56
N LEU A 80 -1.68 17.91 -0.28
CA LEU A 80 -2.44 18.56 0.80
C LEU A 80 -1.87 19.94 1.14
N LEU A 81 -0.54 20.11 1.13
CA LEU A 81 0.13 21.40 1.36
C LEU A 81 -0.13 22.42 0.25
N ASP A 82 -0.40 21.98 -0.98
CA ASP A 82 -0.80 22.85 -2.09
C ASP A 82 -2.24 23.37 -1.97
N PHE A 83 -3.13 22.68 -1.24
CA PHE A 83 -4.48 23.19 -0.95
C PHE A 83 -4.47 24.32 0.10
N GLU A 84 -3.58 24.26 1.10
CA GLU A 84 -3.49 25.30 2.13
C GLU A 84 -2.83 26.60 1.63
N LYS A 85 -2.07 26.56 0.54
CA LYS A 85 -1.45 27.76 -0.07
C LYS A 85 -2.35 28.53 -1.04
N GLN A 86 -3.53 28.00 -1.38
CA GLN A 86 -4.50 28.73 -2.21
C GLN A 86 -5.53 29.54 -1.39
N GLU A 87 -5.46 29.48 -0.05
CA GLU A 87 -6.29 30.29 0.86
C GLU A 87 -5.51 31.45 1.53
N VAL A 88 -4.58 32.09 0.80
CA VAL A 88 -3.93 33.36 1.24
C VAL A 88 -3.96 34.40 0.14
#